data_AF-A0A4V2XHN1-F1
#
_entry.id   AF-A0A4V2XHN1-F1
#
_cell.length_a   1.000
_cell.length_b   1.000
_cell.length_c   1.000
_cell.angle_alpha   90.00
_cell.angle_beta   90.00
_cell.angle_gamma   90.00
#
_symmetry.space_group_name_H-M   'P 1'
#
loop_
_entity.id
_entity.type
_entity.pdbx_description
1 polymer ?
#
loop_
_entity_poly.entity_id
_entity_poly.type
_entity_poly.pdbx_seq_one_letter_code
_entity_poly.pdbx_strand_id
1 'polypeptide(L)'
;MFRISLHLLALATALLACAAPSGGRPKPVPHPYVGMWVTADGRIRQELLSNGRYEEERDGRKRAYTGRYTVTGTHLDYYDDLGFTATGDVRDGVLYHEHLVLHREEPTPPPR
;
A
#
# COMPACT_ATOMS: atom_id res chain seq x y z
N MET A 1 -29.53 -50.65 8.42
CA MET A 1 -29.91 -49.61 9.39
C MET A 1 -28.80 -49.49 10.43
N PHE A 2 -27.88 -48.52 10.26
CA PHE A 2 -26.89 -48.20 11.29
C PHE A 2 -26.88 -46.68 11.49
N ARG A 3 -27.26 -46.27 12.70
CA ARG A 3 -27.33 -44.88 13.16
C ARG A 3 -25.93 -44.51 13.66
N ILE A 4 -25.29 -43.53 13.04
CA ILE A 4 -24.00 -43.00 13.51
C ILE A 4 -24.30 -41.85 14.47
N SER A 5 -23.87 -42.01 15.71
CA SER A 5 -23.98 -41.04 16.79
C SER A 5 -23.12 -39.81 16.53
N LEU A 6 -23.74 -38.65 16.73
CA LEU A 6 -23.14 -37.33 16.74
C LEU A 6 -22.44 -37.11 18.09
N HIS A 7 -21.12 -36.94 18.10
CA HIS A 7 -20.39 -36.39 19.24
C HIS A 7 -19.90 -34.99 18.87
N LEU A 8 -20.62 -33.97 19.35
CA LEU A 8 -20.12 -32.60 19.42
C LEU A 8 -18.98 -32.55 20.43
N LEU A 9 -17.76 -32.31 19.96
CA LEU A 9 -16.65 -31.86 20.80
C LEU A 9 -16.66 -30.33 20.77
N ALA A 10 -17.19 -29.69 21.80
CA ALA A 10 -17.11 -28.25 21.97
C ALA A 10 -15.69 -27.88 22.43
N LEU A 11 -14.89 -27.30 21.55
CA LEU A 11 -13.59 -26.72 21.89
C LEU A 11 -13.80 -25.25 22.32
N ALA A 12 -13.75 -24.99 23.62
CA ALA A 12 -13.73 -23.65 24.17
C ALA A 12 -12.37 -23.00 23.86
N THR A 13 -12.35 -22.02 22.95
CA THR A 13 -11.15 -21.23 22.67
C THR A 13 -11.28 -19.89 23.38
N ALA A 14 -10.49 -19.68 24.43
CA ALA A 14 -10.40 -18.38 25.09
C ALA A 14 -9.56 -17.43 24.22
N LEU A 15 -10.19 -16.41 23.62
CA LEU A 15 -9.47 -15.29 23.02
C LEU A 15 -8.96 -14.38 24.14
N LEU A 16 -7.65 -14.41 24.40
CA LEU A 16 -6.99 -13.34 25.13
C LEU A 16 -6.70 -12.20 24.14
N ALA A 17 -7.59 -11.21 24.10
CA ALA A 17 -7.35 -9.97 23.38
C ALA A 17 -6.32 -9.13 24.15
N CYS A 18 -5.03 -9.30 23.84
CA CYS A 18 -4.04 -8.29 24.19
C CYS A 18 -4.28 -7.06 23.31
N ALA A 19 -4.91 -6.03 23.88
CA ALA A 19 -4.88 -4.70 23.28
C ALA A 19 -3.42 -4.21 23.28
N ALA A 20 -2.80 -4.22 22.10
CA ALA A 20 -1.51 -3.55 21.92
C ALA A 20 -1.71 -2.05 22.17
N PRO A 21 -0.79 -1.37 22.87
CA PRO A 21 -0.86 0.07 23.02
C PRO A 21 -0.85 0.68 21.61
N SER A 22 -1.83 1.53 21.32
CA SER A 22 -1.87 2.38 20.14
C SER A 22 -0.70 3.37 20.21
N GLY A 23 0.51 2.88 19.92
CA GLY A 23 1.70 3.69 19.75
C GLY A 23 1.41 4.73 18.69
N GLY A 24 1.60 6.01 19.03
CA GLY A 24 1.41 7.10 18.09
C GLY A 24 2.12 6.77 16.77
N ARG A 25 1.38 6.84 15.66
CA ARG A 25 1.93 6.53 14.33
C ARG A 25 3.24 7.29 14.15
N PRO A 26 4.36 6.62 13.82
CA PRO A 26 5.59 7.30 13.46
C PRO A 26 5.27 8.32 12.37
N LYS A 27 5.66 9.58 12.59
CA LYS A 27 5.57 10.58 11.53
C LYS A 27 6.51 10.13 10.39
N PRO A 28 6.06 10.15 9.13
CA PRO A 28 6.91 9.81 8.00
C PRO A 28 8.18 10.67 8.03
N VAL A 29 9.33 10.04 7.84
CA VAL A 29 10.60 10.75 7.67
C VAL A 29 10.56 11.43 6.29
N PRO A 30 10.95 12.72 6.16
CA PRO A 30 11.00 13.37 4.87
C PRO A 30 11.86 12.59 3.86
N HIS A 31 11.36 12.44 2.64
CA HIS A 31 12.04 11.72 1.55
C HIS A 31 11.70 12.38 0.19
N PRO A 32 12.52 12.19 -0.85
CA PRO A 32 12.34 12.90 -2.12
C PRO A 32 11.24 12.33 -3.02
N TYR A 33 10.73 11.13 -2.71
CA TYR A 33 9.81 10.41 -3.60
C TYR A 33 8.35 10.88 -3.62
N VAL A 34 7.98 11.86 -2.79
CA VAL A 34 6.63 12.47 -2.79
C VAL A 34 6.29 13.05 -4.16
N GLY A 35 5.13 12.69 -4.71
CA GLY A 35 4.66 13.13 -6.02
C GLY A 35 3.98 12.01 -6.81
N MET A 36 3.62 12.33 -8.05
CA MET A 36 2.92 11.43 -8.96
C MET A 36 3.91 10.55 -9.75
N TRP A 37 3.59 9.27 -9.84
CA TRP A 37 4.33 8.23 -10.55
C TRP A 37 3.38 7.51 -11.50
N VAL A 38 3.75 7.36 -12.77
CA VAL A 38 2.83 6.94 -13.83
C VAL A 38 3.49 5.87 -14.69
N THR A 39 2.75 4.81 -15.05
CA THR A 39 3.22 3.82 -16.01
C THR A 39 3.39 4.45 -17.40
N ALA A 40 4.27 3.89 -18.23
CA ALA A 40 4.55 4.45 -19.56
C ALA A 40 3.30 4.59 -20.46
N ASP A 41 2.29 3.75 -20.25
CA ASP A 41 1.01 3.78 -20.97
C ASP A 41 -0.06 4.68 -20.32
N GLY A 42 0.26 5.33 -19.18
CA GLY A 42 -0.65 6.22 -18.46
C GLY A 42 -1.81 5.53 -17.73
N ARG A 43 -1.89 4.19 -17.77
CA ARG A 43 -3.04 3.44 -17.22
C ARG A 43 -3.05 3.37 -15.70
N ILE A 44 -1.88 3.42 -15.08
CA ILE A 44 -1.73 3.41 -13.63
C ILE A 44 -1.02 4.69 -13.22
N ARG A 45 -1.62 5.41 -12.27
CA ARG A 45 -1.09 6.65 -11.70
C ARG A 45 -1.09 6.53 -10.18
N GLN A 46 0.09 6.49 -9.57
CA GLN A 46 0.27 6.40 -8.14
C GLN A 46 0.83 7.71 -7.59
N GLU A 47 0.11 8.34 -6.67
CA GLU A 47 0.61 9.49 -5.92
C GLU A 47 1.17 9.03 -4.57
N LEU A 48 2.43 9.38 -4.29
CA LEU A 48 3.03 9.27 -2.96
C LEU A 48 2.84 10.60 -2.22
N LEU A 49 2.00 10.62 -1.20
CA LEU A 49 1.66 11.83 -0.44
C LEU A 49 2.63 12.07 0.72
N SER A 50 2.89 13.34 1.04
CA SER A 50 3.83 13.75 2.11
C SER A 50 3.47 13.26 3.52
N ASN A 51 2.25 12.79 3.72
CA ASN A 51 1.77 12.21 4.98
C ASN A 51 2.01 10.68 5.06
N GLY A 52 2.78 10.09 4.14
CA GLY A 52 3.08 8.65 4.11
C GLY A 52 1.93 7.79 3.62
N ARG A 53 0.97 8.38 2.90
CA ARG A 53 -0.14 7.67 2.24
C ARG A 53 0.09 7.64 0.74
N TYR A 54 -0.34 6.57 0.09
CA TYR A 54 -0.40 6.53 -1.37
C TYR A 54 -1.85 6.41 -1.84
N GLU A 55 -2.10 6.94 -3.03
CA GLU A 55 -3.35 6.74 -3.76
C GLU A 55 -3.01 6.27 -5.18
N GLU A 56 -3.66 5.22 -5.65
CA GLU A 56 -3.53 4.72 -7.01
C GLU A 56 -4.83 4.96 -7.80
N GLU A 57 -4.73 5.55 -8.98
CA GLU A 57 -5.72 5.49 -10.03
C GLU A 57 -5.33 4.41 -11.04
N ARG A 58 -6.27 3.52 -11.36
CA ARG A 58 -6.06 2.44 -12.33
C ARG A 58 -7.19 2.44 -13.34
N ASP A 59 -6.86 2.53 -14.63
CA ASP A 59 -7.81 2.48 -15.73
C ASP A 59 -8.97 3.48 -15.57
N GLY A 60 -8.65 4.69 -15.09
CA GLY A 60 -9.61 5.76 -14.80
C GLY A 60 -10.42 5.59 -13.50
N ARG A 61 -10.28 4.46 -12.79
CA ARG A 61 -10.84 4.29 -11.45
C ARG A 61 -9.92 4.95 -10.44
N LYS A 62 -10.31 6.15 -9.97
CA LYS A 62 -9.65 6.87 -8.88
C LYS A 62 -9.69 6.05 -7.59
N ARG A 63 -8.61 6.12 -6.80
CA ARG A 63 -8.47 5.40 -5.52
C ARG A 63 -8.81 3.91 -5.66
N ALA A 64 -8.32 3.30 -6.75
CA ALA A 64 -8.41 1.87 -6.96
C ALA A 64 -7.72 1.12 -5.81
N TYR A 65 -6.58 1.65 -5.36
CA TYR A 65 -5.86 1.20 -4.18
C TYR A 65 -5.40 2.40 -3.37
N THR A 66 -5.38 2.25 -2.05
CA THR A 66 -4.93 3.29 -1.12
C THR A 66 -4.32 2.61 0.08
N GLY A 67 -3.27 3.22 0.63
CA GLY A 67 -2.62 2.63 1.78
C GLY A 67 -1.57 3.55 2.37
N ARG A 68 -0.79 2.98 3.25
CA ARG A 68 0.40 3.63 3.81
C ARG A 68 1.63 3.11 3.10
N TYR A 69 2.67 3.92 3.09
CA TYR A 69 3.99 3.49 2.67
C TYR A 69 5.07 4.03 3.61
N THR A 70 6.20 3.35 3.66
CA THR A 70 7.42 3.81 4.35
C THR A 70 8.61 3.76 3.41
N VAL A 71 9.63 4.56 3.68
CA VAL A 71 10.82 4.66 2.84
C VAL A 71 12.07 4.35 3.66
N THR A 72 12.89 3.43 3.17
CA THR A 72 14.21 3.09 3.73
C THR A 72 15.26 3.22 2.64
N GLY A 73 16.02 4.32 2.64
CA GLY A 73 16.94 4.63 1.54
C GLY A 73 16.18 4.84 0.23
N THR A 74 16.34 3.94 -0.73
CA THR A 74 15.61 3.93 -2.02
C THR A 74 14.47 2.92 -2.07
N HIS A 75 14.28 2.14 -1.00
CA HIS A 75 13.26 1.10 -0.90
C HIS A 75 11.96 1.65 -0.31
N LEU A 76 10.83 1.15 -0.79
CA LEU A 76 9.48 1.50 -0.34
C LEU A 76 8.73 0.23 0.10
N ASP A 77 8.23 0.23 1.32
CA ASP A 77 7.30 -0.78 1.82
C ASP A 77 5.88 -0.23 1.78
N TYR A 78 4.92 -1.00 1.27
CA TYR A 78 3.52 -0.64 1.14
C TYR A 78 2.63 -1.54 1.99
N TYR A 79 1.65 -0.95 2.64
CA TYR A 79 0.53 -1.65 3.27
C TYR A 79 -0.77 -1.01 2.79
N ASP A 80 -1.51 -1.73 1.96
CA ASP A 80 -2.80 -1.31 1.46
C ASP A 80 -3.90 -1.41 2.53
N ASP A 81 -4.90 -0.53 2.43
CA ASP A 81 -6.03 -0.49 3.35
C ASP A 81 -6.92 -1.75 3.25
N LEU A 82 -6.86 -2.50 2.14
CA LEU A 82 -7.49 -3.81 1.93
C LEU A 82 -6.66 -4.98 2.49
N GLY A 83 -5.49 -4.71 3.07
CA GLY A 83 -4.70 -5.68 3.84
C GLY A 83 -3.64 -6.45 3.06
N PHE A 84 -3.36 -6.08 1.81
CA PHE A 84 -2.20 -6.61 1.08
C PHE A 84 -0.95 -5.74 1.28
N THR A 85 0.21 -6.34 1.05
CA THR A 85 1.51 -5.66 1.08
C THR A 85 2.15 -5.69 -0.29
N ALA A 86 3.00 -4.71 -0.55
CA ALA A 86 3.80 -4.63 -1.76
C ALA A 86 5.10 -3.89 -1.46
N THR A 87 6.03 -3.94 -2.39
CA THR A 87 7.35 -3.33 -2.29
C THR A 87 7.66 -2.53 -3.53
N GLY A 88 8.59 -1.59 -3.40
CA GLY A 88 9.18 -0.95 -4.57
C GLY A 88 10.56 -0.40 -4.32
N ASP A 89 11.31 -0.19 -5.39
CA ASP A 89 12.62 0.44 -5.35
C ASP A 89 12.68 1.57 -6.35
N VAL A 90 13.25 2.71 -5.93
CA VAL A 90 13.62 3.77 -6.86
C VAL A 90 15.05 3.54 -7.34
N ARG A 91 15.21 3.38 -8.65
CA ARG A 91 16.49 3.18 -9.33
C ARG A 91 16.58 4.15 -10.50
N ASP A 92 17.60 5.01 -10.51
CA ASP A 92 17.83 6.01 -11.55
C ASP A 92 16.60 6.87 -11.88
N GLY A 93 15.84 7.26 -10.85
CA GLY A 93 14.64 8.09 -10.99
C GLY A 93 13.37 7.35 -11.44
N VAL A 94 13.42 6.02 -11.58
CA VAL A 94 12.28 5.17 -11.94
C VAL A 94 11.85 4.35 -10.73
N LEU A 95 10.55 4.29 -10.45
CA LEU A 95 9.97 3.47 -9.39
C LEU A 95 9.58 2.10 -9.95
N TYR A 96 10.25 1.06 -9.48
CA TYR A 96 9.92 -0.34 -9.74
C TYR A 96 9.05 -0.83 -8.59
N HIS A 97 7.74 -0.89 -8.80
CA HIS A 97 6.76 -1.29 -7.78
C HIS A 97 6.13 -2.62 -8.16
N GLU A 98 6.58 -3.72 -7.54
CA GLU A 98 6.22 -5.09 -7.94
C GLU A 98 6.46 -5.33 -9.45
N HIS A 99 5.40 -5.56 -10.21
CA HIS A 99 5.42 -5.77 -11.67
C HIS A 99 5.28 -4.47 -12.47
N LEU A 100 5.21 -3.31 -11.80
CA LEU A 100 5.03 -2.01 -12.40
C LEU A 100 6.36 -1.28 -12.53
N VAL A 101 6.51 -0.57 -13.64
CA VAL A 101 7.57 0.42 -13.87
C VAL A 101 6.90 1.78 -14.01
N LEU A 102 7.14 2.67 -13.04
CA LEU A 102 6.53 3.98 -12.99
C LEU A 102 7.58 5.08 -13.11
N HIS A 103 7.25 6.08 -13.90
CA HIS A 103 8.06 7.27 -14.11
C HIS A 103 7.46 8.44 -13.36
N ARG A 104 8.30 9.32 -12.82
CA ARG A 104 7.83 10.55 -12.18
C ARG A 104 7.11 11.42 -13.23
N GLU A 105 5.89 11.82 -12.91
CA GLU A 105 5.20 12.84 -13.69
C GLU A 105 5.78 14.20 -13.32
N GLU A 106 6.31 14.91 -14.32
CA GLU A 106 6.73 16.29 -14.10
C GLU A 106 5.49 17.15 -13.78
N PRO A 107 5.58 18.11 -12.86
CA PRO A 107 4.51 19.07 -12.66
C PRO A 107 4.25 19.77 -14.01
N THR A 108 3.09 19.53 -14.62
CA THR A 108 2.67 20.29 -15.80
C THR A 108 2.72 21.77 -15.44
N PRO A 109 3.56 22.59 -16.09
CA PRO A 109 3.58 24.01 -15.81
C PRO A 109 2.19 24.58 -16.11
N PRO A 110 1.67 25.52 -15.30
CA PRO A 110 0.37 26.12 -15.57
C PRO A 110 0.36 26.71 -16.99
N PRO A 111 -0.79 26.69 -17.70
CA PRO A 111 -0.89 27.32 -19.00
C PRO A 111 -0.44 28.79 -18.89
N ARG A 112 0.41 29.23 -19.84
CA ARG A 112 0.87 30.62 -19.93
C ARG A 112 -0.26 31.57 -20.31
#